data_AF-A0A7C9D5D8-F1
#
_entry.id   AF-A0A7C9D5D8-F1
#
_cell.length_a   1.000
_cell.length_b   1.000
_cell.length_c   1.000
_cell.angle_alpha   90.00
_cell.angle_beta   90.00
_cell.angle_gamma   90.00
#
_symmetry.space_group_name_H-M   'P 1'
#
loop_
_entity.id
_entity.type
_entity.pdbx_description
1 polymer ?
#
loop_
_entity_poly.entity_id
_entity_poly.type
_entity_poly.pdbx_seq_one_letter_code
_entity_poly.pdbx_strand_id
1 'polypeptide(L)'
;AGRPPGALGPIARPEGLIPQGVDPGNYFLGPGLQQLIDELTENERQGPPPAPTSAIEAVPTVNVTAEHLAEVRELPCKHVYHADCIVPWLRLHNSCPVCRTEIPVEGDQNGGIENE
;
A
#
# COMPACT_ATOMS: atom_id res chain seq x y z
N ALA A 1 -30.24 -22.07 -35.29
CA ALA A 1 -30.99 -21.96 -34.01
C ALA A 1 -29.96 -22.05 -32.89
N GLY A 2 -29.51 -20.98 -32.22
CA GLY A 2 -30.29 -20.01 -31.44
C GLY A 2 -30.07 -20.34 -29.96
N ARG A 3 -28.96 -19.89 -29.35
CA ARG A 3 -28.73 -20.03 -27.90
C ARG A 3 -29.65 -19.05 -27.16
N PRO A 4 -30.46 -19.47 -26.17
CA PRO A 4 -31.22 -18.54 -25.35
C PRO A 4 -30.31 -17.87 -24.29
N PRO A 5 -30.60 -16.61 -23.91
CA PRO A 5 -29.84 -15.88 -22.90
C PRO A 5 -30.42 -16.10 -21.48
N GLY A 6 -29.54 -16.05 -20.49
CA GLY A 6 -29.84 -15.53 -19.16
C GLY A 6 -30.75 -16.37 -18.25
N ALA A 7 -30.18 -17.36 -17.57
CA ALA A 7 -30.61 -17.69 -16.21
C ALA A 7 -29.43 -17.38 -15.29
N LEU A 8 -29.47 -16.22 -14.63
CA LEU A 8 -28.59 -15.95 -13.50
C LEU A 8 -29.08 -16.86 -12.37
N GLY A 9 -28.43 -18.03 -12.24
CA GLY A 9 -28.54 -18.82 -11.02
C GLY A 9 -28.10 -17.99 -9.81
N PRO A 10 -28.51 -18.34 -8.58
CA PRO A 10 -28.04 -17.66 -7.39
C PRO A 10 -26.51 -17.70 -7.38
N ILE A 11 -25.88 -16.54 -7.18
CA ILE A 11 -24.43 -16.47 -6.95
C ILE A 11 -24.18 -17.28 -5.67
N ALA A 12 -23.64 -18.48 -5.82
CA ALA A 12 -23.11 -19.23 -4.71
C ALA A 12 -22.07 -18.33 -4.04
N ARG A 13 -22.32 -17.95 -2.77
CA ARG A 13 -21.30 -17.35 -1.93
C ARG A 13 -20.09 -18.30 -1.96
N PRO A 14 -18.85 -17.82 -2.10
CA PRO A 14 -17.70 -18.71 -2.03
C PRO A 14 -17.65 -19.31 -0.61
N GLU A 15 -18.24 -20.48 -0.46
CA GLU A 15 -18.09 -21.38 0.67
C GLU A 15 -16.67 -21.93 0.60
N GLY A 16 -15.72 -21.22 1.22
CA GLY A 16 -14.32 -21.65 1.12
C GLY A 16 -13.25 -20.91 1.89
N LEU A 17 -13.55 -20.05 2.86
CA LEU A 17 -12.49 -19.35 3.64
C LEU A 17 -12.54 -19.63 5.15
N ILE A 18 -13.08 -20.76 5.58
CA ILE A 18 -12.93 -21.20 6.97
C ILE A 18 -12.29 -22.59 6.96
N PRO A 19 -11.00 -22.73 7.32
CA PRO A 19 -10.39 -24.03 7.52
C PRO A 19 -11.20 -24.80 8.59
N GLN A 20 -11.54 -26.05 8.27
CA GLN A 20 -12.34 -26.89 9.16
C GLN A 20 -11.55 -27.14 10.46
N GLY A 21 -12.00 -26.53 11.56
CA GLY A 21 -11.38 -26.66 12.87
C GLY A 21 -11.11 -25.34 13.60
N VAL A 22 -11.32 -24.18 12.95
CA VAL A 22 -11.08 -22.88 13.58
C VAL A 22 -12.41 -22.23 13.96
N ASP A 23 -12.65 -22.12 15.28
CA ASP A 23 -13.82 -21.43 15.83
C ASP A 23 -13.71 -19.91 15.58
N PRO A 24 -14.70 -19.29 14.93
CA PRO A 24 -14.60 -17.89 14.54
C PRO A 24 -14.64 -16.87 15.69
N GLY A 25 -14.92 -17.31 16.92
CA GLY A 25 -14.83 -16.48 18.12
C GLY A 25 -13.42 -16.36 18.70
N ASN A 26 -12.46 -17.17 18.24
CA ASN A 26 -11.15 -17.33 18.88
C ASN A 26 -9.95 -16.78 18.09
N TYR A 27 -10.19 -16.06 16.99
CA TYR A 27 -9.14 -15.45 16.17
C TYR A 27 -8.22 -14.48 16.93
N PHE A 28 -8.68 -13.90 18.04
CA PHE A 28 -7.98 -12.81 18.73
C PHE A 28 -7.42 -13.16 20.12
N LEU A 29 -7.94 -14.21 20.79
CA LEU A 29 -7.71 -14.42 22.24
C LEU A 29 -7.32 -15.87 22.63
N GLY A 30 -6.94 -16.72 21.67
CA GLY A 30 -6.61 -18.12 21.93
C GLY A 30 -5.52 -18.72 21.04
N PRO A 31 -5.21 -20.02 21.18
CA PRO A 31 -4.15 -20.72 20.43
C PRO A 31 -4.29 -20.65 18.91
N GLY A 32 -5.47 -20.27 18.40
CA GLY A 32 -5.70 -19.98 16.99
C GLY A 32 -4.85 -18.82 16.46
N LEU A 33 -4.63 -17.75 17.23
CA LEU A 33 -3.76 -16.65 16.79
C LEU A 33 -2.31 -17.12 16.61
N GLN A 34 -1.82 -18.03 17.44
CA GLN A 34 -0.48 -18.59 17.27
C GLN A 34 -0.37 -19.49 16.04
N GLN A 35 -1.41 -20.29 15.73
CA GLN A 35 -1.44 -21.08 14.49
C GLN A 35 -1.47 -20.18 13.25
N LEU A 36 -2.22 -19.07 13.31
CA LEU A 36 -2.21 -18.06 12.24
C LEU A 36 -0.85 -17.36 12.12
N ILE A 37 -0.17 -17.06 13.23
CA ILE A 37 1.20 -16.54 13.20
C ILE A 37 2.13 -17.57 12.55
N ASP A 38 2.09 -18.83 13.01
CA ASP A 38 2.96 -19.89 12.50
C ASP A 38 2.73 -20.10 11.00
N GLU A 39 1.48 -20.24 10.54
CA GLU A 39 1.12 -20.34 9.13
C GLU A 39 1.53 -19.11 8.31
N LEU A 40 1.40 -17.90 8.88
CA LEU A 40 1.85 -16.68 8.20
C LEU A 40 3.38 -16.57 8.14
N THR A 41 4.10 -17.09 9.14
CA THR A 41 5.57 -17.12 9.23
C THR A 41 6.19 -18.26 8.41
N GLU A 42 5.52 -19.40 8.28
CA GLU A 42 5.91 -20.48 7.39
C GLU A 42 5.65 -20.11 5.92
N ASN A 43 4.63 -19.30 5.67
CA ASN A 43 4.33 -18.69 4.38
C ASN A 43 4.78 -17.22 4.31
N GLU A 44 5.75 -16.79 5.14
CA GLU A 44 6.33 -15.45 5.08
C GLU A 44 7.03 -15.31 3.75
N ARG A 45 6.22 -14.84 2.80
CA ARG A 45 6.52 -14.28 1.49
C ARG A 45 7.97 -13.87 1.42
N GLN A 46 8.81 -14.84 1.06
CA GLN A 46 10.15 -14.55 0.61
C GLN A 46 9.93 -13.65 -0.58
N GLY A 47 10.11 -12.35 -0.36
CA GLY A 47 10.06 -11.38 -1.43
C GLY A 47 10.96 -11.87 -2.56
N PRO A 48 10.75 -11.43 -3.80
CA PRO A 48 11.67 -11.75 -4.87
C PRO A 48 13.11 -11.56 -4.34
N PRO A 49 14.02 -12.51 -4.60
CA PRO A 49 15.38 -12.42 -4.08
C PRO A 49 15.98 -11.08 -4.49
N PRO A 50 16.92 -10.53 -3.68
CA PRO A 50 17.57 -9.27 -4.02
C PRO A 50 18.08 -9.32 -5.46
N ALA A 51 17.91 -8.21 -6.19
CA ALA A 51 18.29 -8.14 -7.58
C ALA A 51 19.78 -8.50 -7.74
N PRO A 52 20.17 -9.29 -8.77
CA PRO A 52 21.56 -9.62 -9.01
C PRO A 52 22.35 -8.34 -9.34
N THR A 53 23.63 -8.30 -8.97
CA THR A 53 24.50 -7.13 -9.22
C THR A 53 24.50 -6.71 -10.68
N SER A 54 24.47 -7.66 -11.61
CA SER A 54 24.38 -7.41 -13.05
C SER A 54 23.09 -6.67 -13.45
N ALA A 55 21.96 -6.89 -12.77
CA ALA A 55 20.74 -6.15 -13.03
C ALA A 55 20.80 -4.72 -12.48
N ILE A 56 21.48 -4.53 -11.35
CA ILE A 56 21.68 -3.20 -10.74
C ILE A 56 22.58 -2.35 -11.64
N GLU A 57 23.66 -2.91 -12.17
CA GLU A 57 24.59 -2.23 -13.07
C GLU A 57 24.00 -1.95 -14.46
N ALA A 58 23.00 -2.73 -14.87
CA ALA A 58 22.29 -2.53 -16.13
C ALA A 58 21.24 -1.39 -16.07
N VAL A 59 20.97 -0.82 -14.89
CA VAL A 59 20.02 0.29 -14.76
C VAL A 59 20.58 1.52 -15.46
N PRO A 60 19.89 2.07 -16.48
CA PRO A 60 20.40 3.23 -17.20
C PRO A 60 20.40 4.46 -16.30
N THR A 61 21.53 5.16 -16.24
CA THR A 61 21.60 6.47 -15.59
C THR A 61 21.13 7.54 -16.57
N VAL A 62 20.03 8.21 -16.27
CA VAL A 62 19.50 9.33 -17.05
C VAL A 62 19.91 10.63 -16.37
N ASN A 63 20.53 11.55 -17.11
CA ASN A 63 20.91 12.85 -16.60
C ASN A 63 19.72 13.80 -16.66
N VAL A 64 19.11 14.10 -15.52
CA VAL A 64 17.94 14.99 -15.43
C VAL A 64 18.38 16.43 -15.71
N THR A 65 17.94 17.01 -16.84
CA THR A 65 18.18 18.43 -17.16
C THR A 65 17.04 19.31 -16.61
N ALA A 66 17.25 20.62 -16.52
CA ALA A 66 16.23 21.56 -16.05
C ALA A 66 14.93 21.52 -16.86
N GLU A 67 15.00 21.15 -18.15
CA GLU A 67 13.83 20.98 -19.02
C GLU A 67 12.93 19.81 -18.56
N HIS A 68 13.52 18.79 -17.92
CA HIS A 68 12.77 17.66 -17.36
C HIS A 68 12.09 18.01 -16.03
N LEU A 69 12.40 19.16 -15.44
CA LEU A 69 11.95 19.61 -14.12
C LEU A 69 11.05 20.85 -14.20
N ALA A 70 10.32 21.01 -15.31
CA ALA A 70 9.53 22.20 -15.63
C ALA A 70 8.72 22.74 -14.42
N GLU A 71 8.14 21.84 -13.62
CA GLU A 71 7.57 22.17 -12.31
C GLU A 71 7.83 21.03 -11.31
N VAL A 72 8.53 21.32 -10.22
CA VAL A 72 8.76 20.39 -9.11
C VAL A 72 8.12 20.89 -7.83
N ARG A 73 7.69 19.96 -6.97
CA ARG A 73 7.21 20.24 -5.62
C ARG A 73 8.08 19.51 -4.61
N GLU A 74 8.46 20.23 -3.58
CA GLU A 74 9.11 19.68 -2.40
C GLU A 74 8.04 19.44 -1.31
N LEU A 75 8.03 18.22 -0.75
CA LEU A 75 7.19 17.91 0.43
C LEU A 75 7.90 18.36 1.72
N PRO A 76 7.18 18.52 2.84
CA PRO A 76 7.77 18.85 4.15
C PRO A 76 8.87 17.87 4.64
N CYS A 77 8.85 16.63 4.13
CA CYS A 77 9.91 15.64 4.36
C CYS A 77 11.15 15.80 3.47
N LYS A 78 11.24 16.88 2.66
CA LYS A 78 12.32 17.21 1.71
C LYS A 78 12.47 16.27 0.51
N HIS A 79 11.47 15.44 0.23
CA HIS A 79 11.43 14.69 -1.03
C HIS A 79 10.87 15.56 -2.15
N VAL A 80 11.45 15.46 -3.35
CA VAL A 80 11.13 16.29 -4.51
C VAL A 80 10.54 15.43 -5.62
N TYR A 81 9.49 15.94 -6.27
CA TYR A 81 8.78 15.27 -7.35
C TYR A 81 8.32 16.25 -8.41
N HIS A 82 8.09 15.78 -9.64
CA HIS A 82 7.36 16.56 -10.64
C HIS A 82 5.96 16.88 -10.14
N ALA A 83 5.50 18.12 -10.36
CA ALA A 83 4.17 18.57 -9.98
C ALA A 83 3.09 17.64 -10.56
N ASP A 84 3.23 17.22 -11.82
CA ASP A 84 2.31 16.32 -12.51
C ASP A 84 2.25 14.91 -11.91
N CYS A 85 3.31 14.44 -11.26
CA CYS A 85 3.34 13.12 -10.64
C CYS A 85 2.82 13.16 -9.19
N ILE A 86 3.22 14.18 -8.42
CA ILE A 86 2.91 14.23 -6.99
C ILE A 86 1.53 14.77 -6.68
N VAL A 87 0.98 15.68 -7.50
CA VAL A 87 -0.35 16.25 -7.24
C VAL A 87 -1.45 15.19 -7.37
N PRO A 88 -1.52 14.35 -8.41
CA PRO A 88 -2.52 13.29 -8.49
C PRO A 88 -2.38 12.27 -7.34
N TRP A 89 -1.15 11.94 -6.94
CA TRP A 89 -0.90 11.08 -5.78
C TRP A 89 -1.48 11.69 -4.50
N LEU A 90 -1.18 12.97 -4.23
CA LEU A 90 -1.63 13.66 -3.02
C LEU A 90 -3.14 13.86 -2.93
N ARG A 91 -3.86 13.84 -4.07
CA ARG A 91 -5.33 13.85 -4.10
C ARG A 91 -5.94 12.56 -3.55
N LEU A 92 -5.22 11.44 -3.63
CA LEU A 92 -5.67 10.13 -3.16
C LEU A 92 -5.02 9.73 -1.83
N HIS A 93 -3.79 10.18 -1.58
CA HIS A 93 -2.98 9.80 -0.43
C HIS A 93 -2.36 11.03 0.22
N ASN A 94 -2.61 11.26 1.51
CA ASN A 94 -2.05 12.39 2.25
C ASN A 94 -0.61 12.13 2.77
N SER A 95 0.16 11.27 2.11
CA SER A 95 1.47 10.82 2.60
C SER A 95 2.53 10.75 1.51
N CYS A 96 3.78 10.92 1.92
CA CYS A 96 4.94 10.82 1.03
C CYS A 96 5.12 9.38 0.50
N PRO A 97 5.30 9.17 -0.82
CA PRO A 97 5.54 7.84 -1.39
C PRO A 97 6.80 7.13 -0.87
N VAL A 98 7.82 7.89 -0.46
CA VAL A 98 9.13 7.34 -0.05
C VAL A 98 9.19 7.07 1.44
N CYS A 99 8.92 8.08 2.27
CA CYS A 99 9.07 7.96 3.73
C CYS A 99 7.75 7.78 4.48
N ARG A 100 6.60 7.78 3.78
CA ARG A 100 5.26 7.62 4.36
C ARG A 100 4.85 8.67 5.40
N THR A 101 5.63 9.74 5.56
CA THR A 101 5.27 10.88 6.41
C THR A 101 4.00 11.55 5.89
N GLU A 102 3.07 11.82 6.79
CA GLU A 102 1.84 12.56 6.47
C GLU A 102 2.13 14.02 6.15
N ILE A 103 1.32 14.60 5.26
CA ILE A 103 1.44 16.00 4.88
C ILE A 103 0.52 16.80 5.80
N PRO A 104 1.03 17.78 6.56
CA PRO A 104 0.20 18.60 7.43
C PRO A 104 -0.81 19.35 6.57
N VAL A 105 -2.09 19.15 6.85
CA VAL A 105 -3.15 19.99 6.32
C VAL A 105 -3.07 21.32 7.08
N GLU A 106 -2.78 22.41 6.40
CA GLU A 106 -2.76 23.74 7.01
C GLU A 106 -4.17 24.04 7.54
N GLY A 107 -4.38 23.77 8.83
CA GLY A 107 -5.69 23.69 9.47
C GLY A 107 -5.67 23.30 10.95
N ASP A 108 -4.57 22.72 11.46
CA ASP A 108 -4.39 22.50 12.90
C ASP A 108 -3.34 23.46 13.48
N GLN A 109 -3.79 24.68 13.73
CA GLN A 109 -3.20 25.55 14.74
C GLN A 109 -4.29 25.81 15.78
N ASN A 110 -4.67 24.75 16.49
CA ASN A 110 -5.43 24.87 17.73
C ASN A 110 -5.14 23.68 18.67
N GLY A 111 -4.13 23.83 19.53
CA GLY A 111 -3.86 22.89 20.61
C GLY A 111 -2.60 23.22 21.38
N GLY A 112 -2.69 24.15 22.33
CA GLY A 112 -1.58 24.44 23.25
C GLY A 112 -1.62 25.81 23.94
N ILE A 113 -2.77 26.20 24.49
CA ILE A 113 -2.75 27.09 25.67
C ILE A 113 -2.60 26.21 26.91
N GLU A 114 -1.36 25.89 27.27
CA GLU A 114 -1.04 25.56 28.65
C GLU A 114 -0.54 26.85 29.30
N ASN A 115 -1.43 27.51 30.04
CA ASN A 115 -1.04 28.48 31.06
C ASN A 115 -1.62 28.00 32.39
N GLU A 116 -0.68 27.78 33.32
CA GLU A 116 -0.80 27.72 34.79
C GLU A 116 -1.35 26.45 35.46
#